data_AF-A0A2V8JNR6-F1
#
_entry.id   AF-A0A2V8JNR6-F1
#
_cell.length_a   1.000
_cell.length_b   1.000
_cell.length_c   1.000
_cell.angle_alpha   90.00
_cell.angle_beta   90.00
_cell.angle_gamma   90.00
#
_symmetry.space_group_name_H-M   'P 1'
#
loop_
_entity.id
_entity.type
_entity.pdbx_description
1 polymer ?
#
loop_
_entity_poly.entity_id
_entity_poly.type
_entity_poly.pdbx_seq_one_letter_code
_entity_poly.pdbx_strand_id
1 'polypeptide(L)'
;MNLLAILKVAFRALGRNKLRTALTMLGIVIGVGAVIVLVSIGQGAQSMVLDQISSMGSNMIFIMPGNMSFGGASMGLGAASTL
;
A
#
# COMPACT_ATOMS: atom_id res chain seq x y z
N MET A 1 -17.99 15.32 42.71
CA MET A 1 -17.09 15.74 41.61
C MET A 1 -17.78 15.36 40.30
N ASN A 2 -18.48 16.29 39.67
CA ASN A 2 -19.42 15.95 38.59
C ASN A 2 -18.74 16.12 37.23
N LEU A 3 -18.53 15.02 36.51
CA LEU A 3 -17.91 14.98 35.17
C LEU A 3 -18.60 15.94 34.18
N LEU A 4 -19.92 16.08 34.30
CA LEU A 4 -20.72 17.01 33.50
C LEU A 4 -20.32 18.48 33.68
N ALA A 5 -19.93 18.89 34.89
CA ALA A 5 -19.49 20.26 35.15
C ALA A 5 -18.12 20.53 34.50
N ILE A 6 -17.22 19.56 34.54
CA ILE A 6 -15.88 19.64 33.93
C ILE A 6 -15.99 19.78 32.41
N LEU A 7 -16.82 18.95 31.76
CA LEU A 7 -17.09 19.06 30.33
C LEU A 7 -17.66 20.43 29.95
N LYS A 8 -18.62 20.94 30.72
CA LYS A 8 -19.23 22.26 30.48
C LYS A 8 -18.21 23.40 30.59
N VAL A 9 -17.29 23.33 31.54
CA VAL A 9 -16.19 24.30 31.70
C VAL A 9 -15.18 24.17 30.55
N ALA A 10 -14.82 22.95 30.15
CA ALA A 10 -13.88 22.70 29.05
C ALA A 10 -14.38 23.28 27.71
N PHE A 11 -15.64 23.04 27.33
CA PHE A 11 -16.21 23.61 26.11
C PHE A 11 -16.24 25.15 26.14
N ARG A 12 -16.51 25.74 27.31
CA ARG A 12 -16.50 27.20 27.48
C ARG A 12 -15.10 27.80 27.41
N ALA A 13 -14.08 27.06 27.90
CA ALA A 13 -12.67 27.45 27.78
C ALA A 13 -12.16 27.34 26.33
N LEU A 14 -12.52 26.27 25.60
CA LEU A 14 -12.20 26.09 24.18
C LEU A 14 -12.82 27.19 23.31
N GLY A 15 -14.04 27.64 23.64
CA GLY A 15 -14.75 28.71 22.95
C GLY A 15 -14.17 30.12 23.17
N ARG A 16 -13.33 30.33 24.20
CA ARG A 16 -12.71 31.63 24.50
C ARG A 16 -11.63 32.03 23.49
N ASN A 17 -10.98 31.05 22.85
CA ASN A 17 -9.82 31.31 21.99
C ASN A 17 -9.97 30.68 20.59
N LYS A 18 -11.09 31.01 19.93
CA LYS A 18 -11.59 30.38 18.69
C LYS A 18 -10.52 30.12 17.63
N LEU A 19 -9.63 31.08 17.35
CA LEU A 19 -8.59 30.93 16.34
C LEU A 19 -7.59 29.82 16.70
N ARG A 20 -7.09 29.82 17.94
CA ARG A 20 -6.14 28.81 18.42
C ARG A 20 -6.79 27.43 18.39
N THR A 21 -8.00 27.31 18.92
CA THR A 21 -8.72 26.04 18.98
C THR A 21 -9.04 25.50 17.59
N ALA A 22 -9.44 26.36 16.65
CA ALA A 22 -9.70 25.97 15.26
C ALA A 22 -8.42 25.48 14.57
N LEU A 23 -7.31 26.22 14.69
CA LEU A 23 -6.04 25.84 14.04
C LEU A 23 -5.49 24.52 14.55
N THR A 24 -5.56 24.27 15.87
CA THR A 24 -5.10 22.99 16.45
C THR A 24 -5.97 21.83 16.01
N MET A 25 -7.30 22.02 15.95
CA MET A 25 -8.22 20.99 15.49
C MET A 25 -8.00 20.67 14.01
N LEU A 26 -7.84 21.69 13.17
CA LEU A 26 -7.54 21.52 11.75
C LEU A 26 -6.24 20.74 11.53
N GLY A 27 -5.18 21.09 12.27
CA GLY A 27 -3.90 20.39 12.18
C GLY A 27 -4.01 18.90 12.50
N ILE A 28 -4.75 18.55 13.56
CA ILE A 28 -4.96 17.14 13.94
C ILE A 28 -5.80 16.40 12.88
N VAL A 29 -6.88 17.01 12.38
CA VAL A 29 -7.75 16.38 11.37
C VAL A 29 -6.98 16.11 10.08
N ILE A 30 -6.22 17.09 9.59
CA ILE A 30 -5.42 16.93 8.37
C ILE A 30 -4.27 15.95 8.60
N GLY A 31 -3.56 16.06 9.73
CA GLY A 31 -2.44 15.19 10.06
C GLY A 31 -2.84 13.72 10.15
N VAL A 32 -3.87 13.41 10.92
CA VAL A 32 -4.37 12.04 11.07
C VAL A 32 -4.98 11.54 9.75
N GLY A 33 -5.71 12.39 9.03
CA GLY A 33 -6.30 12.04 7.73
C GLY A 33 -5.25 11.65 6.69
N ALA A 34 -4.17 12.42 6.57
CA ALA A 34 -3.07 12.13 5.64
C ALA A 34 -2.39 10.78 5.94
N VAL A 35 -2.18 10.48 7.22
CA VAL A 35 -1.61 9.20 7.65
C VAL A 35 -2.54 8.04 7.28
N ILE A 36 -3.85 8.15 7.55
CA ILE A 36 -4.83 7.10 7.22
C ILE A 36 -4.85 6.84 5.71
N VAL A 37 -4.86 7.89 4.90
CA VAL A 37 -4.86 7.79 3.43
C VAL A 37 -3.60 7.07 2.94
N LEU A 38 -2.43 7.50 3.41
CA LEU A 38 -1.15 6.91 2.99
C LEU A 38 -1.05 5.43 3.39
N VAL A 39 -1.48 5.07 4.60
CA VAL A 39 -1.49 3.68 5.07
C VAL A 39 -2.44 2.84 4.21
N SER A 40 -3.64 3.34 3.95
CA SER A 40 -4.65 2.65 3.14
C SER A 40 -4.16 2.42 1.71
N ILE A 41 -3.55 3.44 1.10
CA ILE A 41 -2.96 3.33 -0.24
C ILE A 41 -1.80 2.32 -0.23
N GLY A 42 -0.90 2.40 0.76
CA GLY A 42 0.25 1.49 0.86
C GLY A 42 -0.17 0.03 0.98
N GLN A 43 -1.12 -0.27 1.87
CA GLN A 43 -1.66 -1.61 2.04
C GLN A 43 -2.43 -2.08 0.79
N GLY A 44 -3.22 -1.19 0.17
CA GLY A 44 -3.93 -1.51 -1.07
C GLY A 44 -2.97 -1.84 -2.22
N ALA A 45 -1.92 -1.04 -2.40
CA ALA A 45 -0.88 -1.30 -3.39
C ALA A 45 -0.14 -2.61 -3.14
N GLN A 46 0.20 -2.91 -1.88
CA GLN A 46 0.81 -4.17 -1.50
C GLN A 46 -0.10 -5.36 -1.83
N SER A 47 -1.40 -5.26 -1.53
CA SER A 47 -2.38 -6.30 -1.88
C SER A 47 -2.45 -6.50 -3.39
N MET A 48 -2.53 -5.44 -4.18
CA MET A 48 -2.57 -5.56 -5.65
C MET A 48 -1.34 -6.26 -6.21
N VAL A 49 -0.14 -5.97 -5.69
CA VAL A 49 1.09 -6.65 -6.11
C VAL A 49 1.05 -8.13 -5.70
N LEU A 50 0.60 -8.44 -4.49
CA LEU A 50 0.45 -9.82 -4.04
C LEU A 50 -0.59 -10.59 -4.87
N ASP A 51 -1.69 -9.96 -5.26
CA ASP A 51 -2.72 -10.55 -6.12
C ASP A 51 -2.17 -10.78 -7.54
N GLN A 52 -1.38 -9.85 -8.06
CA GLN A 52 -0.71 -10.02 -9.35
C GLN A 52 0.30 -11.18 -9.29
N ILE A 53 1.09 -11.28 -8.22
CA ILE A 53 2.05 -12.38 -8.03
C ILE A 53 1.30 -13.72 -7.83
N SER A 54 0.20 -13.71 -7.08
CA SER A 54 -0.60 -14.91 -6.82
C SER A 54 -1.34 -15.39 -8.07
N SER A 55 -1.80 -14.46 -8.92
CA SER A 55 -2.42 -14.78 -10.22
C SER A 55 -1.42 -15.27 -11.28
N MET A 56 -0.13 -14.97 -11.12
CA MET A 56 0.94 -15.65 -11.86
C MET A 56 1.14 -17.11 -11.41
N GLY A 57 0.46 -17.53 -10.33
CA GLY A 57 0.39 -18.91 -9.84
C GLY A 57 1.46 -19.21 -8.80
N SER A 58 1.08 -19.87 -7.71
CA SER A 58 1.96 -20.39 -6.65
C SER A 58 2.99 -21.43 -7.14
N ASN A 59 2.99 -21.75 -8.43
CA ASN A 59 3.82 -22.78 -9.05
C ASN A 59 4.28 -22.35 -10.46
N MET A 60 5.00 -21.23 -10.57
CA MET A 60 5.64 -20.82 -11.83
C MET A 60 6.73 -21.83 -12.24
N ILE A 61 6.49 -22.58 -13.32
CA ILE A 61 7.54 -23.35 -14.00
C ILE A 61 8.17 -22.44 -15.05
N PHE A 62 9.36 -21.92 -14.74
CA PHE A 62 10.13 -21.08 -15.65
C PHE A 62 10.84 -21.97 -16.70
N ILE A 63 10.22 -22.14 -17.87
CA ILE A 63 10.83 -22.86 -18.99
C ILE A 63 11.75 -21.87 -19.71
N MET A 64 13.04 -21.93 -19.38
CA MET A 64 14.08 -21.24 -20.13
C MET A 64 14.55 -22.15 -21.27
N PRO A 65 14.25 -21.83 -22.54
CA PRO A 65 14.78 -22.62 -23.66
C PRO A 65 16.30 -22.45 -23.68
N GLY A 66 17.02 -23.47 -23.22
CA GLY A 66 18.46 -23.53 -23.35
C GLY A 66 18.80 -23.70 -24.83
N ASN A 67 19.46 -22.70 -25.42
CA ASN A 67 20.15 -22.89 -26.69
C ASN A 67 21.25 -23.94 -26.46
N MET A 68 20.95 -25.21 -26.77
CA MET A 68 21.94 -26.28 -26.79
C MET A 68 22.89 -26.02 -27.97
N SER A 69 23.94 -25.23 -27.73
CA SER A 69 25.01 -25.01 -28.69
C SER A 69 25.96 -26.21 -28.63
N PHE A 70 25.76 -27.17 -29.54
CA PHE A 70 26.73 -28.23 -29.78
C PHE A 70 27.68 -27.77 -30.90
N GLY A 71 28.95 -27.57 -30.58
CA GLY A 71 30.01 -27.41 -31.59
C GLY A 71 29.98 -26.13 -32.43
N GLY A 72 29.58 -24.98 -31.85
CA GLY A 72 29.79 -23.67 -32.48
C GLY A 72 28.79 -23.29 -33.59
N ALA A 73 27.76 -24.10 -33.85
CA ALA A 73 26.65 -23.74 -34.73
C ALA A 73 25.38 -23.47 -33.90
N SER A 74 24.81 -22.27 -34.04
CA SER A 74 23.51 -21.95 -33.45
C SER A 74 22.42 -22.73 -34.20
N MET A 75 21.94 -23.82 -33.60
CA MET A 75 20.73 -24.50 -34.09
C MET A 75 19.55 -23.54 -33.89
N GLY A 76 18.98 -23.09 -35.01
CA GLY A 76 17.76 -22.28 -35.04
C GLY A 76 16.58 -23.01 -34.41
N LEU A 77 15.60 -22.23 -33.96
CA LEU A 77 14.42 -22.58 -33.15
C LEU A 77 13.46 -23.64 -33.73
N GLY A 78 13.87 -24.43 -34.73
CA GLY A 78 13.05 -25.45 -35.40
C GLY A 78 13.72 -26.82 -35.54
N ALA A 79 14.91 -27.04 -34.98
CA ALA A 79 15.64 -28.32 -35.11
C ALA A 79 15.38 -29.33 -33.98
N ALA A 80 14.71 -28.92 -32.89
CA ALA A 80 14.28 -29.83 -31.85
C ALA A 80 12.92 -30.42 -32.25
N SER A 81 12.96 -31.60 -32.88
CA SER A 81 11.79 -32.43 -33.16
C SER A 81 10.94 -32.59 -31.90
N THR A 82 9.74 -32.00 -31.91
CA THR A 82 8.66 -32.37 -30.99
C THR A 82 8.30 -33.84 -31.27
N LEU A 83 8.37 -34.70 -30.26
CA LEU A 83 7.68 -36.00 -30.21
C LEU A 83 6.50 -35.89 -29.24
#